data_AF-A0A8G1X3I3-F1
#
_entry.id   AF-A0A8G1X3I3-F1
#
_cell.length_a   1.000
_cell.length_b   1.000
_cell.length_c   1.000
_cell.angle_alpha   90.00
_cell.angle_beta   90.00
_cell.angle_gamma   90.00
#
_symmetry.space_group_name_H-M   'P 1'
#
loop_
_entity.id
_entity.type
_entity.pdbx_description
1 polymer ?
#
loop_
_entity_poly.entity_id
_entity_poly.type
_entity_poly.pdbx_seq_one_letter_code
_entity_poly.pdbx_strand_id
1 'polypeptide(L)' 'MEALMRWNSAEYGQVPPSDFVPLAERTGAIMSMGAWALATGCQQ' A
#
# COMPACT_ATOMS: atom_id res chain seq x y z
N MET A 1 7.62 -2.44 -15.82
CA MET A 1 7.37 -3.23 -14.59
C MET A 1 6.41 -2.42 -13.73
N GLU A 2 5.36 -3.04 -13.23
CA GLU A 2 4.37 -2.39 -12.35
C GLU A 2 4.51 -2.97 -10.93
N ALA A 3 4.57 -2.12 -9.92
CA ALA A 3 4.65 -2.53 -8.52
C ALA A 3 3.28 -2.37 -7.84
N LEU A 4 2.67 -3.49 -7.45
CA LEU A 4 1.35 -3.52 -6.82
C LEU A 4 1.47 -3.79 -5.32
N MET A 5 0.93 -2.89 -4.51
CA MET A 5 0.91 -3.01 -3.06
C MET A 5 -0.09 -4.09 -2.61
N ARG A 6 0.38 -5.00 -1.74
CA ARG A 6 -0.44 -6.05 -1.14
C ARG A 6 -0.36 -5.96 0.37
N TRP A 7 -1.52 -5.80 1.03
CA TRP A 7 -1.58 -5.73 2.49
C TRP A 7 -2.02 -7.06 3.08
N ASN A 8 -1.15 -7.67 3.88
CA ASN A 8 -1.42 -8.85 4.69
C ASN A 8 -1.59 -8.44 6.15
N SER A 9 -2.82 -8.49 6.65
CA SER A 9 -3.13 -8.29 8.07
C SER A 9 -3.28 -9.64 8.78
N ALA A 10 -2.77 -9.75 10.00
CA ALA A 10 -3.00 -10.93 10.84
C ALA A 10 -4.47 -11.08 11.26
N GLU A 11 -5.19 -9.95 11.37
CA GLU A 11 -6.59 -9.91 11.78
C GLU A 11 -7.56 -10.00 10.59
N TYR A 12 -7.21 -9.37 9.47
CA TYR A 12 -8.10 -9.23 8.29
C TYR A 12 -7.67 -10.08 7.08
N GLY A 13 -6.52 -10.78 7.14
CA GLY A 13 -5.99 -11.55 6.02
C GLY A 13 -5.51 -10.65 4.87
N GLN A 14 -5.77 -11.06 3.62
CA GLN A 14 -5.46 -10.25 2.44
C GLN A 14 -6.45 -9.09 2.34
N VAL A 15 -5.97 -7.87 2.54
CA VAL A 15 -6.80 -6.67 2.39
C VAL A 15 -6.64 -6.12 0.97
N PRO A 16 -7.72 -6.01 0.19
CA PRO A 16 -7.63 -5.51 -1.18
C PRO A 16 -7.32 -4.00 -1.20
N PRO A 17 -6.64 -3.49 -2.24
CA PRO A 17 -6.34 -2.06 -2.40
C PRO A 17 -7.56 -1.15 -2.32
N SER A 18 -8.72 -1.61 -2.80
CA SER A 18 -9.98 -0.86 -2.73
C SER A 18 -10.40 -0.50 -1.31
N ASP A 19 -10.02 -1.30 -0.31
CA ASP A 19 -10.42 -1.07 1.08
C ASP A 19 -9.45 -0.13 1.79
N PHE A 20 -8.14 -0.26 1.54
CA PHE A 20 -7.13 0.50 2.28
C PHE A 20 -6.68 1.79 1.60
N VAL A 21 -6.74 1.88 0.27
CA VAL A 21 -6.31 3.10 -0.45
C VAL A 21 -7.16 4.30 -0.04
N PRO A 22 -8.51 4.24 -0.01
CA PRO A 22 -9.31 5.38 0.41
C PRO A 22 -9.04 5.80 1.87
N LEU A 23 -8.73 4.85 2.75
CA LEU A 23 -8.35 5.14 4.14
C LEU A 23 -6.98 5.82 4.20
N ALA A 24 -6.01 5.33 3.44
CA ALA A 24 -4.68 5.89 3.36
C ALA A 24 -4.71 7.32 2.79
N GLU A 25 -5.57 7.60 1.82
CA GLU A 25 -5.76 8.95 1.27
C GLU A 25 -6.35 9.91 2.31
N ARG A 26 -7.43 9.49 3.00
CA ARG A 26 -8.09 10.33 4.01
C ARG A 26 -7.22 10.61 5.24
N THR A 27 -6.32 9.67 5.58
CA THR A 27 -5.40 9.80 6.74
C THR A 27 -4.06 10.43 6.36
N GLY A 28 -3.78 10.61 5.07
CA GLY A 28 -2.48 11.06 4.56
C GLY A 28 -1.40 9.97 4.53
N ALA A 29 -1.69 8.75 5.02
CA ALA A 29 -0.77 7.62 4.97
C ALA A 29 -0.37 7.22 3.53
N ILE A 30 -1.19 7.56 2.53
CA ILE A 30 -0.91 7.28 1.11
C ILE A 30 0.44 7.87 0.67
N MET A 31 0.85 9.00 1.24
CA MET A 31 2.11 9.67 0.89
C MET A 31 3.31 8.85 1.38
N SER A 32 3.29 8.40 2.64
CA SER A 32 4.34 7.56 3.21
C SER A 32 4.39 6.19 2.54
N MET A 33 3.23 5.61 2.26
CA MET A 33 3.11 4.33 1.54
C MET A 33 3.65 4.44 0.12
N GLY A 34 3.37 5.53 -0.59
CA GLY A 34 3.90 5.80 -1.92
C GLY A 34 5.41 5.95 -1.94
N ALA A 35 5.98 6.68 -0.98
CA ALA A 35 7.44 6.82 -0.85
C ALA A 35 8.11 5.46 -0.59
N TRP A 36 7.55 4.64 0.30
CA TRP A 36 8.02 3.27 0.52
C TRP A 36 7.90 2.40 -0.74
N ALA A 37 6.76 2.47 -1.44
CA ALA A 37 6.51 1.69 -2.65
C ALA A 37 7.49 2.03 -3.79
N LEU A 38 7.85 3.31 -3.94
CA LEU A 38 8.87 3.74 -4.90
C LEU A 38 10.25 3.20 -4.52
N ALA A 39 10.62 3.33 -3.24
CA ALA A 39 11.91 2.84 -2.75
C ALA A 39 12.06 1.33 -2.94
N THR A 40 11.04 0.55 -2.56
CA THR A 40 11.05 -0.91 -2.69
C THR A 40 10.84 -1.38 -4.13
N GLY A 41 9.98 -0.71 -4.90
CA GLY A 41 9.70 -1.05 -6.29
C GLY A 41 10.89 -0.79 -7.23
N CYS A 42 11.72 0.21 -6.94
CA CYS A 42 12.97 0.44 -7.68
C CYS A 42 14.07 -0.58 -7.37
N GLN A 43 13.89 -1.44 -6.35
CA GLN A 43 14.80 -2.56 -6.03
C GLN A 43 14.36 -3.88 -6.67
N GLN A 44 13.27 -3.88 -7.44
CA GLN A 44 12.66 -5.06 -8.08
C GLN A 44 13.03 -5.21 -9.55
#